data_AF-A0A941TH12-F1
#
_entry.id   AF-A0A941TH12-F1
#
_cell.length_a   1.000
_cell.length_b   1.000
_cell.length_c   1.000
_cell.angle_alpha   90.00
_cell.angle_beta   90.00
_cell.angle_gamma   90.00
#
_symmetry.space_group_name_H-M   'P 1'
#
loop_
_entity.id
_entity.type
_entity.pdbx_description
1 polymer ?
#
loop_
_entity_poly.entity_id
_entity_poly.type
_entity_poly.pdbx_seq_one_letter_code
_entity_poly.pdbx_strand_id
1 'polypeptide(L)'
;MSEIGTGLQNATGIRNALARAGYAFVEASDMRAALGRFGTLSDWAAFAESWNDLGLDTYMGDGGRYRRRRFGVFSAPRQGPIVRSPHQAHYQSVNYNTLNGGIERWFEPIAPEISDGSSFRTILEYGRALFSRLAPEAAEWHVEAHQFRIEARSGEHGKPTPEGMHRDGVDYVMVLLVTRRNIVSGTTTVHDLDKRTLGSFTLTDPLDAALVDDSRCYHGVTPVVPENPAQPAYRDVLVVTFRKKPAGA
;
A
#
# COMPACT_ATOMS: atom_id res chain seq x y z
N MET A 1 -14.35 -18.73 -8.44
CA MET A 1 -14.86 -18.99 -7.08
C MET A 1 -14.95 -17.65 -6.38
N SER A 2 -16.20 -17.21 -6.22
CA SER A 2 -16.75 -16.01 -5.57
C SER A 2 -15.85 -14.79 -5.36
N GLU A 3 -15.97 -13.83 -6.28
CA GLU A 3 -15.94 -12.40 -5.93
C GLU A 3 -17.09 -12.15 -4.96
N ILE A 4 -16.80 -12.18 -3.67
CA ILE A 4 -17.67 -11.60 -2.65
C ILE A 4 -16.85 -10.46 -2.09
N GLY A 5 -17.18 -9.25 -2.55
CA GLY A 5 -16.92 -8.03 -1.79
C GLY A 5 -17.31 -8.33 -0.35
N THR A 6 -16.36 -8.21 0.56
CA THR A 6 -16.42 -8.83 1.90
C THR A 6 -17.52 -8.24 2.78
N GLY A 7 -18.31 -7.27 2.28
CA GLY A 7 -19.39 -6.65 3.02
C GLY A 7 -18.91 -6.15 4.38
N LEU A 8 -17.66 -5.68 4.46
CA LEU A 8 -17.06 -5.18 5.69
C LEU A 8 -17.57 -3.77 5.94
N GLN A 9 -18.88 -3.64 6.14
CA GLN A 9 -19.64 -2.39 6.18
C GLN A 9 -19.28 -1.46 7.35
N ASN A 10 -18.33 -1.83 8.21
CA ASN A 10 -17.86 -0.98 9.28
C ASN A 10 -16.43 -1.33 9.74
N ALA A 11 -15.80 -0.39 10.45
CA ALA A 11 -14.44 -0.53 10.99
C ALA A 11 -14.25 -1.77 11.89
N THR A 12 -15.31 -2.25 12.57
CA THR A 12 -15.26 -3.49 13.35
C THR A 12 -15.12 -4.71 12.45
N GLY A 13 -15.83 -4.74 11.32
CA GLY A 13 -15.69 -5.76 10.28
C GLY A 13 -14.25 -5.85 9.80
N ILE A 14 -13.68 -4.74 9.33
CA ILE A 14 -12.31 -4.69 8.79
C ILE A 14 -11.29 -5.22 9.81
N ARG A 15 -11.36 -4.75 11.06
CA ARG A 15 -10.50 -5.23 12.14
C ARG A 15 -10.68 -6.73 12.40
N ASN A 16 -11.91 -7.22 12.42
CA ASN A 16 -12.19 -8.64 12.67
C ASN A 16 -11.68 -9.53 11.53
N ALA A 17 -11.76 -9.06 10.27
CA ALA A 17 -11.20 -9.76 9.12
C ALA A 17 -9.68 -9.89 9.24
N LEU A 18 -8.97 -8.80 9.56
CA LEU A 18 -7.53 -8.83 9.84
C LEU A 18 -7.19 -9.77 11.02
N ALA A 19 -7.89 -9.64 12.14
CA ALA A 19 -7.65 -10.48 13.32
C ALA A 19 -7.86 -11.97 13.03
N ARG A 20 -8.89 -12.33 12.26
CA ARG A 20 -9.23 -13.73 11.96
C ARG A 20 -8.41 -14.31 10.82
N ALA A 21 -8.40 -13.64 9.67
CA ALA A 21 -7.85 -14.15 8.42
C ALA A 21 -6.46 -13.62 8.05
N GLY A 22 -5.96 -12.59 8.75
CA GLY A 22 -4.69 -11.95 8.43
C GLY A 22 -4.74 -10.98 7.24
N TYR A 23 -5.90 -10.81 6.60
CA TYR A 23 -6.08 -9.82 5.53
C TYR A 23 -7.53 -9.32 5.47
N ALA A 24 -7.72 -8.20 4.77
CA ALA A 24 -9.02 -7.69 4.38
C ALA A 24 -8.93 -7.03 3.01
N PHE A 25 -9.84 -7.38 2.10
CA PHE A 25 -10.20 -6.55 0.96
C PHE A 25 -11.37 -5.65 1.40
N VAL A 26 -11.26 -4.34 1.18
CA VAL A 26 -12.27 -3.35 1.55
C VAL A 26 -12.61 -2.54 0.31
N GLU A 27 -13.89 -2.54 -0.07
CA GLU A 27 -14.39 -1.81 -1.23
C GLU A 27 -14.39 -0.29 -0.97
N ALA A 28 -14.29 0.49 -2.05
CA ALA A 28 -14.16 1.94 -2.02
C ALA A 28 -15.20 2.65 -1.14
N SER A 29 -16.47 2.21 -1.14
CA SER A 29 -17.52 2.81 -0.31
C SER A 29 -17.27 2.61 1.18
N ASP A 30 -16.92 1.39 1.57
CA ASP A 30 -16.65 1.01 2.96
C ASP A 30 -15.36 1.67 3.45
N MET A 31 -14.33 1.71 2.60
CA MET A 31 -13.07 2.37 2.91
C MET A 31 -13.25 3.88 3.05
N ARG A 32 -14.02 4.52 2.17
CA ARG A 32 -14.37 5.95 2.28
C ARG A 32 -15.11 6.25 3.58
N ALA A 33 -16.09 5.42 3.95
CA ALA A 33 -16.82 5.56 5.20
C ALA A 33 -15.89 5.37 6.43
N ALA A 34 -14.95 4.42 6.36
CA ALA A 34 -13.98 4.18 7.42
C ALA A 34 -13.01 5.37 7.59
N LEU A 35 -12.45 5.89 6.49
CA LEU A 35 -11.57 7.07 6.48
C LEU A 35 -12.29 8.32 6.99
N GLY A 36 -13.55 8.54 6.60
CA GLY A 36 -14.34 9.71 7.00
C GLY A 36 -14.57 9.84 8.51
N ARG A 37 -14.29 8.80 9.30
CA ARG A 37 -14.32 8.84 10.76
C ARG A 37 -13.08 9.47 11.39
N PHE A 38 -12.00 9.59 10.63
CA PHE A 38 -10.70 10.06 11.10
C PHE A 38 -10.29 11.42 10.52
N GLY A 39 -11.03 11.90 9.53
CA GLY A 39 -10.75 13.18 8.89
C GLY A 39 -11.55 13.36 7.61
N THR A 40 -11.05 14.22 6.74
CA THR A 40 -11.69 14.54 5.47
C THR A 40 -10.78 14.17 4.30
N LEU A 41 -11.39 13.86 3.17
CA LEU A 41 -10.70 13.65 1.89
C LEU A 41 -10.93 14.85 0.97
N SER A 42 -10.97 16.06 1.53
CA SER A 42 -11.39 17.29 0.83
C SER A 42 -10.48 17.66 -0.33
N ASP A 43 -9.21 17.28 -0.25
CA ASP A 43 -8.16 17.49 -1.24
C ASP A 43 -7.89 16.23 -2.09
N TRP A 44 -8.79 15.24 -2.10
CA TRP A 44 -8.57 13.96 -2.80
C TRP A 44 -8.17 14.12 -4.27
N ALA A 45 -8.72 15.11 -4.97
CA ALA A 45 -8.37 15.38 -6.37
C ALA A 45 -6.88 15.74 -6.51
N ALA A 46 -6.41 16.73 -5.76
CA ALA A 46 -4.99 17.14 -5.77
C ALA A 46 -4.07 16.01 -5.26
N PHE A 47 -4.52 15.28 -4.24
CA PHE A 47 -3.82 14.10 -3.74
C PHE A 47 -3.63 13.04 -4.84
N ALA A 48 -4.69 12.70 -5.58
CA ALA A 48 -4.62 11.72 -6.66
C ALA A 48 -3.81 12.21 -7.86
N GLU A 49 -3.89 13.50 -8.20
CA GLU A 49 -3.12 14.11 -9.28
C GLU A 49 -1.61 14.09 -9.04
N SER A 50 -1.17 14.03 -7.77
CA SER A 50 0.27 13.98 -7.44
C SER A 50 1.01 12.76 -8.01
N TRP A 51 0.30 11.68 -8.39
CA TRP A 51 0.90 10.53 -9.08
C TRP A 51 1.41 10.86 -10.49
N ASN A 52 1.01 12.00 -11.07
CA ASN A 52 1.51 12.47 -12.36
C ASN A 52 2.92 13.05 -12.29
N ASP A 53 3.43 13.35 -11.09
CA ASP A 53 4.77 13.88 -10.86
C ASP A 53 5.63 12.90 -10.03
N LEU A 54 5.68 11.64 -10.45
CA LEU A 54 6.53 10.62 -9.82
C LEU A 54 7.82 10.38 -10.61
N GLY A 55 8.95 10.39 -9.90
CA GLY A 55 10.27 10.02 -10.44
C GLY A 55 10.35 8.54 -10.81
N LEU A 56 11.22 8.21 -11.76
CA LEU A 56 11.48 6.83 -12.18
C LEU A 56 12.18 6.04 -11.06
N ASP A 57 11.75 4.80 -10.80
CA ASP A 57 12.49 3.89 -9.92
C ASP A 57 13.73 3.36 -10.66
N THR A 58 14.91 3.82 -10.24
CA THR A 58 16.20 3.45 -10.82
C THR A 58 16.83 2.22 -10.16
N TYR A 59 16.17 1.62 -9.16
CA TYR A 59 16.67 0.49 -8.39
C TYR A 59 16.09 -0.86 -8.82
N MET A 60 15.31 -0.90 -9.91
CA MET A 60 14.68 -2.11 -10.42
C MET A 60 15.72 -3.15 -10.85
N GLY A 61 15.88 -4.20 -10.05
CA GLY A 61 16.87 -5.27 -10.29
C GLY A 61 16.66 -6.07 -11.58
N ASP A 62 15.44 -6.10 -12.12
CA ASP A 62 15.13 -6.69 -13.44
C ASP A 62 15.40 -5.74 -14.62
N GLY A 63 15.94 -4.55 -14.35
CA GLY A 63 16.20 -3.50 -15.33
C GLY A 63 14.96 -2.76 -15.82
N GLY A 64 13.77 -3.13 -15.34
CA GLY A 64 12.48 -2.60 -15.77
C GLY A 64 12.34 -1.09 -15.53
N ARG A 65 11.58 -0.43 -16.41
CA ARG A 65 11.30 1.02 -16.31
C ARG A 65 9.83 1.34 -16.07
N TYR A 66 9.06 0.33 -15.72
CA TYR A 66 7.62 0.39 -15.52
C TYR A 66 7.19 0.96 -14.16
N ARG A 67 8.11 1.25 -13.23
CA ARG A 67 7.75 1.75 -11.89
C ARG A 67 8.22 3.19 -11.69
N ARG A 68 7.30 4.06 -11.30
CA ARG A 68 7.59 5.40 -10.78
C ARG A 68 7.18 5.50 -9.34
N ARG A 69 7.90 6.29 -8.54
CA ARG A 69 7.62 6.40 -7.11
C ARG A 69 8.11 7.66 -6.43
N ARG A 70 7.51 7.94 -5.28
CA ARG A 70 8.01 8.83 -4.22
C ARG A 70 7.89 8.12 -2.87
N PHE A 71 8.66 8.57 -1.89
CA PHE A 71 8.80 7.91 -0.59
C PHE A 71 8.73 8.90 0.60
N GLY A 72 8.15 8.48 1.71
CA GLY A 72 8.14 9.24 2.95
C GLY A 72 8.15 8.35 4.18
N VAL A 73 8.73 8.83 5.26
CA VAL A 73 8.74 8.14 6.56
C VAL A 73 8.14 9.02 7.63
N PHE A 74 7.35 8.41 8.51
CA PHE A 74 6.64 9.08 9.58
C PHE A 74 6.78 8.29 10.88
N SER A 75 6.89 9.02 11.99
CA SER A 75 6.71 8.50 13.34
C SER A 75 5.25 8.72 13.74
N ALA A 76 4.58 7.65 14.12
CA ALA A 76 3.18 7.68 14.51
C ALA A 76 3.02 7.10 15.92
N PRO A 77 3.16 7.92 16.98
CA PRO A 77 2.93 7.48 18.34
C PRO A 77 1.48 7.02 18.52
N ARG A 78 1.24 6.13 19.49
CA ARG A 78 -0.12 5.64 19.80
C ARG A 78 -1.08 6.76 20.19
N GLN A 79 -0.57 7.86 20.71
CA GLN A 79 -1.32 9.08 20.99
C GLN A 79 -0.48 10.30 20.59
N GLY A 80 -1.14 11.38 20.18
CA GLY A 80 -0.47 12.59 19.70
C GLY A 80 -0.31 12.65 18.18
N PRO A 81 0.45 13.64 17.67
CA PRO A 81 0.56 13.90 16.25
C PRO A 81 1.43 12.86 15.55
N ILE A 82 1.04 12.50 14.32
CA ILE A 82 1.93 11.82 13.37
C ILE A 82 2.92 12.85 12.81
N VAL A 83 4.21 12.58 12.92
CA VAL A 83 5.28 13.51 12.54
C VAL A 83 6.10 12.91 11.41
N ARG A 84 6.36 13.72 10.38
CA ARG A 84 7.27 13.33 9.29
C ARG A 84 8.71 13.22 9.82
N SER A 85 9.35 12.10 9.57
CA SER A 85 10.77 11.89 9.89
C SER A 85 11.67 12.51 8.83
N PRO A 86 12.96 12.77 9.14
CA PRO A 86 13.94 13.13 8.12
C PRO A 86 13.93 12.15 6.95
N HIS A 87 14.20 12.66 5.75
CA HIS A 87 14.32 11.81 4.57
C HIS A 87 15.43 10.77 4.78
N GLN A 88 15.12 9.52 4.46
CA GLN A 88 16.00 8.39 4.68
C GLN A 88 15.79 7.35 3.58
N ALA A 89 16.73 6.43 3.45
CA ALA A 89 16.61 5.33 2.52
C ALA A 89 15.48 4.37 2.93
N HIS A 90 14.85 3.77 1.93
CA HIS A 90 14.08 2.55 2.13
C HIS A 90 15.01 1.34 2.03
N TYR A 91 15.01 0.51 3.08
CA TYR A 91 15.82 -0.71 3.15
C TYR A 91 14.93 -1.93 3.39
N GLN A 92 15.15 -2.97 2.60
CA GLN A 92 14.59 -4.30 2.83
C GLN A 92 15.72 -5.32 2.74
N SER A 93 15.72 -6.32 3.62
CA SER A 93 16.68 -7.42 3.51
C SER A 93 16.35 -8.29 2.30
N VAL A 94 17.35 -9.02 1.79
CA VAL A 94 17.16 -9.98 0.68
C VAL A 94 16.18 -11.11 1.02
N ASN A 95 15.94 -11.37 2.31
CA ASN A 95 14.97 -12.37 2.77
C ASN A 95 13.51 -11.96 2.47
N TYR A 96 13.24 -10.66 2.43
CA TYR A 96 11.90 -10.12 2.14
C TYR A 96 11.78 -9.65 0.69
N ASN A 97 12.83 -9.03 0.15
CA ASN A 97 12.85 -8.55 -1.23
C ASN A 97 14.03 -9.17 -1.98
N THR A 98 13.79 -10.29 -2.65
CA THR A 98 14.84 -11.01 -3.40
C THR A 98 15.34 -10.25 -4.64
N LEU A 99 14.53 -9.30 -5.15
CA LEU A 99 14.83 -8.59 -6.40
C LEU A 99 15.57 -7.26 -6.16
N ASN A 100 15.24 -6.54 -5.08
CA ASN A 100 15.79 -5.21 -4.78
C ASN A 100 16.37 -5.07 -3.36
N GLY A 101 16.39 -6.15 -2.58
CA GLY A 101 16.85 -6.12 -1.18
C GLY A 101 18.37 -6.07 -1.03
N GLY A 102 18.83 -5.81 0.19
CA GLY A 102 20.25 -5.81 0.55
C GLY A 102 20.98 -4.48 0.30
N ILE A 103 20.29 -3.47 -0.23
CA ILE A 103 20.83 -2.12 -0.46
C ILE A 103 19.90 -1.05 0.10
N GLU A 104 20.49 0.08 0.48
CA GLU A 104 19.74 1.30 0.78
C GLU A 104 19.29 1.99 -0.52
N ARG A 105 17.99 2.26 -0.64
CA ARG A 105 17.41 2.88 -1.83
C ARG A 105 16.86 4.26 -1.49
N TRP A 106 17.47 5.29 -2.06
CA TRP A 106 17.07 6.68 -1.87
C TRP A 106 16.12 7.07 -3.01
N PHE A 107 14.85 7.28 -2.68
CA PHE A 107 13.83 7.69 -3.64
C PHE A 107 13.49 9.16 -3.44
N GLU A 108 12.93 9.80 -4.45
CA GLU A 108 12.45 11.17 -4.28
C GLU A 108 11.40 11.26 -3.15
N PRO A 109 11.46 12.31 -2.31
CA PRO A 109 10.51 12.46 -1.22
C PRO A 109 9.09 12.70 -1.73
N ILE A 110 8.09 12.22 -1.00
CA ILE A 110 6.70 12.69 -1.15
C ILE A 110 6.69 14.20 -0.88
N ALA A 111 6.05 14.97 -1.75
CA ALA A 111 6.00 16.41 -1.65
C ALA A 111 5.28 16.83 -0.34
N PRO A 112 5.83 17.79 0.44
CA PRO A 112 5.24 18.22 1.71
C PRO A 112 3.74 18.55 1.61
N GLU A 113 3.34 19.32 0.60
CA GLU A 113 1.95 19.73 0.33
C GLU A 113 1.00 18.55 0.13
N ILE A 114 1.50 17.41 -0.34
CA ILE A 114 0.73 16.17 -0.47
C ILE A 114 0.67 15.43 0.87
N SER A 115 1.80 15.30 1.56
CA SER A 115 1.87 14.60 2.85
C SER A 115 1.19 15.35 4.02
N ASP A 116 1.08 16.67 3.91
CA ASP A 116 0.38 17.53 4.87
C ASP A 116 -1.10 17.72 4.53
N GLY A 117 -1.51 17.27 3.34
CA GLY A 117 -2.90 17.30 2.88
C GLY A 117 -3.86 16.45 3.71
N SER A 118 -5.14 16.83 3.67
CA SER A 118 -6.21 16.21 4.48
C SER A 118 -6.37 14.72 4.19
N SER A 119 -6.28 14.32 2.92
CA SER A 119 -6.45 12.93 2.49
C SER A 119 -5.33 12.06 3.02
N PHE A 120 -4.08 12.45 2.82
CA PHE A 120 -2.91 11.68 3.26
C PHE A 120 -2.89 11.54 4.78
N ARG A 121 -3.11 12.65 5.52
CA ARG A 121 -3.19 12.65 6.98
C ARG A 121 -4.30 11.75 7.51
N THR A 122 -5.48 11.78 6.89
CA THR A 122 -6.62 10.92 7.24
C THR A 122 -6.30 9.44 7.04
N ILE A 123 -5.62 9.09 5.94
CA ILE A 123 -5.21 7.70 5.65
C ILE A 123 -4.21 7.19 6.69
N LEU A 124 -3.19 7.99 7.04
CA LEU A 124 -2.22 7.60 8.06
C LEU A 124 -2.88 7.43 9.44
N GLU A 125 -3.76 8.36 9.80
CA GLU A 125 -4.48 8.32 11.07
C GLU A 125 -5.40 7.10 11.19
N TYR A 126 -6.12 6.76 10.11
CA TYR A 126 -6.92 5.54 10.04
C TYR A 126 -6.06 4.29 10.24
N GLY A 127 -4.95 4.17 9.48
CA GLY A 127 -4.04 3.03 9.58
C GLY A 127 -3.48 2.88 10.99
N ARG A 128 -2.97 3.98 11.57
CA ARG A 128 -2.48 4.03 12.95
C ARG A 128 -3.53 3.56 13.94
N ALA A 129 -4.76 4.08 13.86
CA ALA A 129 -5.83 3.73 14.78
C ALA A 129 -6.29 2.27 14.65
N LEU A 130 -6.36 1.74 13.43
CA LEU A 130 -6.72 0.36 13.17
C LEU A 130 -5.66 -0.60 13.71
N PHE A 131 -4.40 -0.41 13.32
CA PHE A 131 -3.32 -1.33 13.67
C PHE A 131 -2.94 -1.24 15.15
N SER A 132 -3.05 -0.07 15.79
CA SER A 132 -2.86 0.06 17.26
C SER A 132 -3.95 -0.66 18.08
N ARG A 133 -5.10 -1.01 17.48
CA ARG A 133 -6.10 -1.86 18.12
C ARG A 133 -5.82 -3.35 17.94
N LEU A 134 -5.07 -3.72 16.91
CA LEU A 134 -4.67 -5.10 16.63
C LEU A 134 -3.37 -5.47 17.35
N ALA A 135 -2.47 -4.51 17.55
CA ALA A 135 -1.24 -4.63 18.31
C ALA A 135 -1.23 -3.63 19.49
N PRO A 136 -1.94 -3.94 20.60
CA PRO A 136 -2.04 -3.04 21.75
C PRO A 136 -0.70 -2.78 22.44
N GLU A 137 0.32 -3.62 22.21
CA GLU A 137 1.67 -3.48 22.72
C GLU A 137 2.52 -2.44 21.98
N ALA A 138 2.10 -2.00 20.79
CA ALA A 138 2.82 -0.99 20.01
C ALA A 138 2.67 0.40 20.65
N ALA A 139 3.78 0.97 21.12
CA ALA A 139 3.81 2.33 21.68
C ALA A 139 3.89 3.40 20.58
N GLU A 140 4.60 3.07 19.50
CA GLU A 140 4.80 3.91 18.33
C GLU A 140 4.88 3.02 17.08
N TRP A 141 4.50 3.59 15.93
CA TRP A 141 4.73 2.99 14.62
C TRP A 141 5.81 3.76 13.87
N HIS A 142 6.78 3.02 13.33
CA HIS A 142 7.56 3.45 12.17
C HIS A 142 6.69 3.23 10.94
N VAL A 143 6.32 4.31 10.27
CA VAL A 143 5.42 4.28 9.11
C VAL A 143 6.18 4.68 7.87
N GLU A 144 6.14 3.83 6.84
CA GLU A 144 6.65 4.19 5.53
C GLU A 144 5.49 4.32 4.54
N ALA A 145 5.51 5.37 3.74
CA ALA A 145 4.54 5.62 2.71
C ALA A 145 5.24 5.65 1.35
N HIS A 146 4.68 4.89 0.40
CA HIS A 146 5.17 4.77 -0.96
C HIS A 146 4.06 5.16 -1.92
N GLN A 147 4.29 6.21 -2.70
CA GLN A 147 3.49 6.46 -3.89
C GLN A 147 4.06 5.60 -5.01
N PHE A 148 3.25 4.73 -5.61
CA PHE A 148 3.66 3.91 -6.75
C PHE A 148 2.74 4.14 -7.94
N ARG A 149 3.34 4.39 -9.10
CA ARG A 149 2.71 4.21 -10.41
C ARG A 149 3.39 3.05 -11.12
N ILE A 150 2.60 2.06 -11.51
CA ILE A 150 3.04 0.94 -12.35
C ILE A 150 2.48 1.17 -13.76
N GLU A 151 3.35 1.45 -14.72
CA GLU A 151 3.02 1.67 -16.12
C GLU A 151 3.06 0.33 -16.87
N ALA A 152 2.12 0.12 -17.78
CA ALA A 152 2.17 -0.96 -18.76
C ALA A 152 2.21 -0.35 -20.16
N ARG A 153 2.96 -0.98 -21.07
CA ARG A 153 3.13 -0.50 -22.45
C ARG A 153 3.04 -1.67 -23.42
N SER A 154 2.89 -1.38 -24.70
CA SER A 154 2.98 -2.42 -25.73
C SER A 154 4.34 -3.11 -25.64
N GLY A 155 4.35 -4.43 -25.46
CA GLY A 155 5.58 -5.23 -25.31
C GLY A 155 6.25 -5.18 -23.93
N GLU A 156 5.75 -4.39 -22.98
CA GLU A 156 6.30 -4.30 -21.61
C GLU A 156 5.15 -4.39 -20.58
N HIS A 157 5.10 -5.50 -19.84
CA HIS A 157 4.13 -5.67 -18.76
C HIS A 157 4.52 -4.82 -17.56
N GLY A 158 3.56 -4.12 -16.95
CA GLY A 158 3.78 -3.48 -15.66
C GLY A 158 3.74 -4.53 -14.55
N LYS A 159 4.78 -4.64 -13.72
CA LYS A 159 4.84 -5.62 -12.63
C LYS A 159 4.77 -4.92 -11.28
N PRO A 160 3.63 -4.93 -10.56
CA PRO A 160 3.57 -4.31 -9.24
C PRO A 160 4.47 -5.00 -8.22
N THR A 161 4.53 -6.33 -8.27
CA THR A 161 5.36 -7.18 -7.39
C THR A 161 6.26 -8.07 -8.27
N PRO A 162 7.37 -7.54 -8.82
CA PRO A 162 8.20 -8.27 -9.77
C PRO A 162 8.90 -9.50 -9.17
N GLU A 163 9.12 -9.50 -7.86
CA GLU A 163 9.58 -10.65 -7.06
C GLU A 163 8.51 -11.75 -6.87
N GLY A 164 7.25 -11.47 -7.22
CA GLY A 164 6.12 -12.36 -7.01
C GLY A 164 5.52 -12.24 -5.60
N MET A 165 5.03 -13.35 -5.05
CA MET A 165 4.49 -13.40 -3.70
C MET A 165 5.58 -13.12 -2.66
N HIS A 166 5.37 -12.11 -1.84
CA HIS A 166 6.32 -11.68 -0.83
C HIS A 166 5.63 -11.28 0.48
N ARG A 167 6.47 -10.91 1.44
CA ARG A 167 6.15 -10.18 2.66
C ARG A 167 7.03 -8.95 2.68
N ASP A 168 6.55 -7.86 3.24
CA ASP A 168 7.27 -6.58 3.25
C ASP A 168 8.35 -6.50 4.34
N GLY A 169 8.27 -7.36 5.35
CA GLY A 169 9.16 -7.34 6.52
C GLY A 169 8.73 -6.32 7.57
N VAL A 170 7.43 -6.12 7.71
CA VAL A 170 6.78 -5.18 8.64
C VAL A 170 5.71 -5.91 9.47
N ASP A 171 4.91 -5.20 10.26
CA ASP A 171 3.79 -5.81 10.99
C ASP A 171 2.50 -5.75 10.16
N TYR A 172 2.19 -4.58 9.58
CA TYR A 172 0.98 -4.39 8.79
C TYR A 172 1.23 -3.58 7.52
N VAL A 173 0.45 -3.88 6.48
CA VAL A 173 0.49 -3.23 5.17
C VAL A 173 -0.92 -2.78 4.80
N MET A 174 -1.03 -1.57 4.28
CA MET A 174 -2.25 -1.05 3.64
C MET A 174 -1.91 -0.58 2.22
N VAL A 175 -2.53 -1.21 1.23
CA VAL A 175 -2.45 -0.83 -0.19
C VAL A 175 -3.78 -0.19 -0.57
N LEU A 176 -3.78 1.09 -0.91
CA LEU A 176 -4.96 1.85 -1.31
C LEU A 176 -4.87 2.19 -2.80
N LEU A 177 -5.88 1.84 -3.59
CA LEU A 177 -5.96 2.23 -4.99
C LEU A 177 -6.26 3.73 -5.11
N VAL A 178 -5.42 4.44 -5.85
CA VAL A 178 -5.60 5.87 -6.14
C VAL A 178 -6.25 6.04 -7.50
N THR A 179 -5.70 5.40 -8.52
CA THR A 179 -6.22 5.43 -9.89
C THR A 179 -5.82 4.15 -10.61
N ARG A 180 -6.70 3.67 -11.48
CA ARG A 180 -6.40 2.60 -12.43
C ARG A 180 -6.90 3.05 -13.80
N ARG A 181 -6.06 2.92 -14.83
CA ARG A 181 -6.42 3.38 -16.18
C ARG A 181 -5.95 2.39 -17.24
N ASN A 182 -6.86 2.00 -18.13
CA ASN A 182 -6.56 1.27 -19.37
C ASN A 182 -5.69 0.02 -19.15
N ILE A 183 -5.93 -0.72 -18.06
CA ILE A 183 -5.20 -1.95 -17.76
C ILE A 183 -6.16 -3.09 -17.42
N VAL A 184 -5.81 -4.29 -17.86
CA VAL A 184 -6.41 -5.54 -17.39
C VAL A 184 -5.52 -6.20 -16.32
N SER A 185 -6.08 -7.18 -15.58
CA SER A 185 -5.39 -7.91 -14.50
C SER A 185 -5.04 -7.05 -13.29
N GLY A 186 -3.85 -7.15 -12.70
CA GLY A 186 -3.54 -6.47 -11.43
C GLY A 186 -4.30 -7.05 -10.23
N THR A 187 -4.59 -8.35 -10.30
CA THR A 187 -5.28 -9.12 -9.26
C THR A 187 -4.32 -9.39 -8.11
N THR A 188 -4.76 -9.03 -6.91
CA THR A 188 -4.11 -9.37 -5.65
C THR A 188 -4.40 -10.82 -5.31
N THR A 189 -3.39 -11.55 -4.84
CA THR A 189 -3.54 -12.87 -4.22
C THR A 189 -2.93 -12.83 -2.83
N VAL A 190 -3.59 -13.48 -1.88
CA VAL A 190 -3.16 -13.58 -0.48
C VAL A 190 -3.07 -15.05 -0.11
N HIS A 191 -2.01 -15.43 0.58
CA HIS A 191 -1.70 -16.82 0.94
C HIS A 191 -1.20 -16.90 2.38
N ASP A 192 -1.42 -18.03 3.04
CA ASP A 192 -0.86 -18.28 4.37
C ASP A 192 0.64 -18.59 4.31
N LEU A 193 1.24 -18.84 5.47
CA LEU A 193 2.68 -19.15 5.59
C LEU A 193 3.09 -20.47 4.91
N ASP A 194 2.14 -21.38 4.69
CA ASP A 194 2.33 -22.62 3.93
C ASP A 194 2.11 -22.42 2.42
N LYS A 195 1.92 -21.16 1.96
CA LYS A 195 1.64 -20.77 0.57
C LYS A 195 0.30 -21.31 0.03
N ARG A 196 -0.66 -21.62 0.90
CA ARG A 196 -2.03 -21.96 0.49
C ARG A 196 -2.83 -20.68 0.29
N THR A 197 -3.60 -20.63 -0.79
CA THR A 197 -4.40 -19.44 -1.14
C THR A 197 -5.50 -19.19 -0.12
N LEU A 198 -5.51 -17.98 0.45
CA LEU A 198 -6.52 -17.48 1.37
C LEU A 198 -7.57 -16.61 0.67
N GLY A 199 -7.18 -15.92 -0.41
CA GLY A 199 -8.07 -15.03 -1.15
C GLY A 199 -7.45 -14.46 -2.40
N SER A 200 -8.31 -13.98 -3.30
CA SER A 200 -7.92 -13.28 -4.51
C SER A 200 -8.99 -12.27 -4.88
N PHE A 201 -8.57 -11.06 -5.23
CA PHE A 201 -9.44 -9.93 -5.55
C PHE A 201 -8.67 -8.89 -6.38
N THR A 202 -9.38 -8.03 -7.10
CA THR A 202 -8.78 -6.95 -7.89
C THR A 202 -9.25 -5.62 -7.33
N LEU A 203 -8.33 -4.69 -7.06
CA LEU A 203 -8.70 -3.31 -6.76
C LEU A 203 -9.10 -2.63 -8.07
N THR A 204 -10.35 -2.18 -8.17
CA THR A 204 -10.95 -1.61 -9.38
C THR A 204 -11.26 -0.13 -9.23
N ASP A 205 -11.74 0.28 -8.05
CA ASP A 205 -12.27 1.61 -7.81
C ASP A 205 -11.35 2.43 -6.89
N PRO A 206 -11.17 3.75 -7.11
CA PRO A 206 -10.43 4.59 -6.19
C PRO A 206 -10.94 4.45 -4.76
N LEU A 207 -10.02 4.23 -3.82
CA LEU A 207 -10.23 3.85 -2.42
C LEU A 207 -10.47 2.37 -2.12
N ASP A 208 -10.53 1.48 -3.12
CA ASP A 208 -10.39 0.06 -2.84
C ASP A 208 -9.06 -0.20 -2.10
N ALA A 209 -9.12 -1.00 -1.04
CA ALA A 209 -7.97 -1.25 -0.18
C ALA A 209 -7.73 -2.75 0.06
N ALA A 210 -6.45 -3.13 0.05
CA ALA A 210 -5.98 -4.37 0.63
C ALA A 210 -5.26 -4.06 1.94
N LEU A 211 -5.69 -4.66 3.05
CA LEU A 211 -4.98 -4.60 4.33
C LEU A 211 -4.45 -5.99 4.66
N VAL A 212 -3.22 -6.07 5.16
CA VAL A 212 -2.53 -7.34 5.41
C VAL A 212 -1.79 -7.27 6.74
N ASP A 213 -1.92 -8.32 7.55
CA ASP A 213 -0.99 -8.67 8.63
C ASP A 213 0.19 -9.41 8.00
N ASP A 214 1.29 -8.69 7.82
CA ASP A 214 2.45 -9.16 7.06
C ASP A 214 3.13 -10.34 7.75
N SER A 215 2.96 -10.51 9.06
CA SER A 215 3.51 -11.65 9.79
C SER A 215 2.80 -12.97 9.48
N ARG A 216 1.56 -12.91 8.97
CA ARG A 216 0.68 -14.07 8.78
C ARG A 216 0.41 -14.43 7.33
N CYS A 217 0.59 -13.47 6.42
CA CYS A 217 0.19 -13.64 5.04
C CYS A 217 1.29 -13.24 4.06
N TYR A 218 1.49 -14.07 3.04
CA TYR A 218 2.12 -13.62 1.80
C TYR A 218 1.09 -12.94 0.92
N HIS A 219 1.53 -11.96 0.15
CA HIS A 219 0.70 -11.33 -0.86
C HIS A 219 1.49 -11.02 -2.13
N GLY A 220 0.78 -10.85 -3.23
CA GLY A 220 1.38 -10.51 -4.52
C GLY A 220 0.32 -10.03 -5.49
N VAL A 221 0.73 -9.31 -6.53
CA VAL A 221 -0.17 -8.75 -7.54
C VAL A 221 0.28 -9.21 -8.92
N THR A 222 -0.64 -9.77 -9.69
CA THR A 222 -0.35 -10.20 -11.06
C THR A 222 0.13 -9.02 -11.92
N PRO A 223 0.99 -9.24 -12.93
CA PRO A 223 1.31 -8.21 -13.90
C PRO A 223 0.07 -7.59 -14.55
N VAL A 224 0.19 -6.32 -14.95
CA VAL A 224 -0.82 -5.56 -15.68
C VAL A 224 -0.39 -5.37 -17.12
N VAL A 225 -1.35 -5.39 -18.04
CA VAL A 225 -1.12 -5.12 -19.47
C VAL A 225 -2.15 -4.10 -19.97
N PRO A 226 -1.83 -3.31 -21.02
CA PRO A 226 -2.77 -2.35 -21.57
C PRO A 226 -4.02 -3.05 -22.13
N GLU A 227 -5.20 -2.51 -21.84
CA GLU A 227 -6.43 -2.92 -22.53
C GLU A 227 -6.43 -2.43 -23.98
N ASN A 228 -6.12 -1.14 -24.16
CA ASN A 228 -5.82 -0.53 -25.45
C ASN A 228 -4.33 -0.14 -25.51
N PRO A 229 -3.49 -0.82 -26.31
CA PRO A 229 -2.06 -0.53 -26.42
C PRO A 229 -1.73 0.88 -26.94
N ALA A 230 -2.69 1.59 -27.54
CA ALA A 230 -2.49 2.94 -28.06
C ALA A 230 -2.73 4.06 -27.02
N GLN A 231 -3.17 3.72 -25.79
CA GLN A 231 -3.42 4.69 -24.73
C GLN A 231 -2.51 4.47 -23.51
N PRO A 232 -2.23 5.52 -22.71
CA PRO A 232 -1.52 5.35 -21.43
C PRO A 232 -2.24 4.35 -20.53
N ALA A 233 -1.48 3.39 -19.99
CA ALA A 233 -1.99 2.30 -19.15
C ALA A 233 -1.20 2.24 -17.84
N TYR A 234 -1.86 2.40 -16.70
CA TYR A 234 -1.18 2.42 -15.41
C TYR A 234 -2.08 2.08 -14.22
N ARG A 235 -1.42 1.70 -13.13
CA ARG A 235 -2.00 1.46 -11.80
C ARG A 235 -1.27 2.30 -10.75
N ASP A 236 -2.03 3.15 -10.08
CA ASP A 236 -1.55 4.04 -9.02
C ASP A 236 -2.04 3.54 -7.67
N VAL A 237 -1.11 3.30 -6.76
CA VAL A 237 -1.41 2.94 -5.36
C VAL A 237 -0.59 3.76 -4.39
N LEU A 238 -1.20 4.02 -3.24
CA LEU A 238 -0.48 4.36 -2.03
C LEU A 238 -0.28 3.07 -1.22
N VAL A 239 0.97 2.73 -0.92
CA VAL A 239 1.29 1.66 0.02
C VAL A 239 1.78 2.30 1.31
N VAL A 240 1.14 1.98 2.43
CA VAL A 240 1.53 2.43 3.77
C VAL A 240 1.85 1.22 4.61
N THR A 241 3.08 1.13 5.11
CA THR A 241 3.52 0.04 5.97
C THR A 241 3.72 0.54 7.39
N PHE A 242 3.40 -0.32 8.36
CA PHE A 242 3.49 -0.05 9.78
C PHE A 242 4.38 -1.11 10.41
N ARG A 243 5.49 -0.67 11.01
CA ARG A 243 6.37 -1.50 11.83
C ARG A 243 6.34 -1.00 13.27
N LYS A 244 6.01 -1.87 14.22
CA LYS A 244 5.91 -1.49 15.63
C LYS A 244 7.27 -1.15 16.20
N LYS A 245 7.32 -0.10 17.01
CA LYS A 245 8.42 0.18 17.92
C LYS A 245 7.97 -0.18 19.34
N PRO A 246 8.64 -1.10 20.03
CA PRO A 246 8.34 -1.41 21.42
C PRO A 246 8.61 -0.19 22.32
N ALA A 247 7.93 -0.11 23.45
CA ALA A 247 8.19 0.93 24.44
C ALA A 247 9.62 0.81 24.98
N GLY A 248 10.40 1.89 24.91
CA GLY A 248 11.76 1.96 25.46
C GLY A 248 12.91 1.62 24.49
N ALA A 249 12.66 1.64 23.18
CA ALA A 249 13.70 1.60 22.14
C ALA A 249 14.35 2.98 21.91
#